data_AF-A0A1I7FP12-F1
#
_entry.id   AF-A0A1I7FP12-F1
#
_cell.length_a   1.000
_cell.length_b   1.000
_cell.length_c   1.000
_cell.angle_alpha   90.00
_cell.angle_beta   90.00
_cell.angle_gamma   90.00
#
_symmetry.space_group_name_H-M   'P 1'
#
loop_
_entity.id
_entity.type
_entity.pdbx_description
1 polymer ?
#
loop_
_entity_poly.entity_id
_entity_poly.type
_entity_poly.pdbx_seq_one_letter_code
_entity_poly.pdbx_strand_id
1 'polypeptide(L)'
;MTKRAPKPLPPPIDDERRRAGEAARALRDAIADPSTMGAKTVAHVDLARPRRGEWWESWANLPGFHRINGRAGRYIHELLPGWSYERREIRAEMIPDLEALAERGERPTEATSGRAA
;
A
#
# COMPACT_ATOMS: atom_id res chain seq x y z
N MET A 1 -5.27 -13.11 5.50
CA MET A 1 -4.94 -13.07 4.06
C MET A 1 -6.23 -13.23 3.26
N THR A 2 -6.71 -12.16 2.65
CA THR A 2 -7.73 -12.25 1.60
C THR A 2 -7.09 -12.96 0.41
N LYS A 3 -7.37 -14.26 0.26
CA LYS A 3 -6.92 -15.07 -0.89
C LYS A 3 -7.57 -14.65 -2.22
N ARG A 4 -8.47 -13.67 -2.21
CA ARG A 4 -9.35 -13.31 -3.33
C ARG A 4 -9.23 -11.82 -3.60
N ALA A 5 -9.03 -11.46 -4.86
CA ALA A 5 -9.03 -10.08 -5.33
C ALA A 5 -10.27 -9.31 -4.80
N PRO A 6 -10.12 -8.03 -4.42
CA PRO A 6 -11.27 -7.17 -4.16
C PRO A 6 -12.18 -7.09 -5.39
N LYS A 7 -13.44 -6.66 -5.18
CA LYS A 7 -14.43 -6.47 -6.26
C LYS A 7 -13.79 -5.74 -7.44
N PRO A 8 -14.04 -6.15 -8.71
CA PRO A 8 -13.41 -5.54 -9.85
C PRO A 8 -13.61 -4.02 -9.84
N LEU A 9 -12.49 -3.32 -9.76
CA LEU A 9 -12.40 -1.87 -9.82
C LEU A 9 -12.55 -1.43 -11.28
N PRO A 10 -13.04 -0.21 -11.55
CA PRO A 10 -12.98 0.34 -12.90
C PRO A 10 -11.53 0.34 -13.41
N PRO A 11 -11.30 0.24 -14.73
CA PRO A 11 -9.96 0.38 -15.30
C PRO A 11 -9.27 1.64 -14.76
N PRO A 12 -7.97 1.58 -14.45
CA PRO A 12 -7.28 2.73 -13.89
C PRO A 12 -7.20 3.87 -14.88
N ILE A 13 -7.38 5.09 -14.40
CA ILE A 13 -7.22 6.32 -15.20
C ILE A 13 -5.74 6.71 -15.27
N ASP A 14 -5.37 7.50 -16.29
CA ASP A 14 -3.97 7.92 -16.51
C ASP A 14 -3.33 8.59 -15.30
N ASP A 15 -4.13 9.34 -14.52
CA ASP A 15 -3.67 9.97 -13.30
C ASP A 15 -3.32 8.97 -12.19
N GLU A 16 -4.08 7.88 -12.04
CA GLU A 16 -3.75 6.79 -11.10
C GLU A 16 -2.46 6.09 -11.52
N ARG A 17 -2.27 5.88 -12.83
CA ARG A 17 -1.05 5.26 -13.39
C ARG A 17 0.18 6.11 -13.12
N ARG A 18 0.08 7.42 -13.38
CA ARG A 18 1.15 8.39 -13.08
C ARG A 18 1.49 8.38 -11.59
N ARG A 19 0.49 8.51 -10.72
CA ARG A 19 0.68 8.49 -9.26
C ARG A 19 1.28 7.17 -8.77
N ALA A 20 0.95 6.05 -9.40
CA ALA A 20 1.51 4.75 -9.03
C ALA A 20 3.02 4.68 -9.31
N GLY A 21 3.49 5.22 -10.44
CA GLY A 21 4.92 5.31 -10.75
C GLY A 21 5.68 6.23 -9.78
N GLU A 22 5.09 7.37 -9.45
CA GLU A 22 5.63 8.31 -8.44
C GLU A 22 5.73 7.65 -7.06
N ALA A 23 4.68 6.95 -6.64
CA ALA A 23 4.64 6.24 -5.36
C ALA A 23 5.67 5.10 -5.29
N ALA A 24 5.79 4.28 -6.35
CA ALA A 24 6.77 3.21 -6.43
C ALA A 24 8.20 3.74 -6.27
N ARG A 25 8.52 4.85 -6.97
CA ARG A 25 9.82 5.52 -6.85
C ARG A 25 10.05 6.07 -5.45
N ALA A 26 9.09 6.83 -4.91
CA ALA A 26 9.22 7.43 -3.59
C ALA A 26 9.40 6.38 -2.48
N LEU A 27 8.72 5.23 -2.58
CA LEU A 27 8.92 4.12 -1.64
C LEU A 27 10.30 3.48 -1.76
N ARG A 28 10.87 3.36 -2.96
CA ARG A 28 12.26 2.89 -3.12
C ARG A 28 13.25 3.84 -2.50
N ASP A 29 13.10 5.13 -2.78
CA ASP A 29 13.97 6.18 -2.25
C ASP A 29 13.90 6.19 -0.71
N ALA A 30 12.69 6.05 -0.13
CA ALA A 30 12.49 5.92 1.31
C ALA A 30 13.05 4.65 1.95
N ILE A 31 13.04 3.52 1.23
CA ILE A 31 13.67 2.28 1.71
C ILE A 31 15.19 2.39 1.69
N ALA A 32 15.75 3.04 0.66
CA ALA A 32 17.19 3.28 0.54
C ALA A 32 17.67 4.32 1.56
N ASP A 33 16.90 5.39 1.75
CA ASP A 33 17.16 6.46 2.70
C ASP A 33 15.86 6.87 3.43
N PRO A 34 15.66 6.40 4.68
CA PRO A 34 14.50 6.73 5.48
C PRO A 34 14.33 8.23 5.79
N SER A 35 15.36 9.06 5.63
CA SER A 35 15.24 10.51 5.83
C SER A 35 14.33 11.18 4.80
N THR A 36 14.14 10.54 3.64
CA THR A 36 13.31 11.06 2.53
C THR A 36 11.81 10.90 2.77
N MET A 37 11.38 10.13 3.77
CA MET A 37 9.96 9.88 4.06
C MET A 37 9.18 11.16 4.40
N GLY A 38 9.86 12.18 4.93
CA GLY A 38 9.22 13.41 5.39
C GLY A 38 8.56 13.25 6.76
N ALA A 39 7.85 14.29 7.20
CA ALA A 39 7.24 14.34 8.52
C ALA A 39 6.20 13.22 8.71
N LYS A 40 6.29 12.51 9.84
CA LYS A 40 5.37 11.45 10.22
C LYS A 40 4.12 12.05 10.88
N THR A 41 2.95 11.63 10.44
CA THR A 41 1.66 11.92 11.06
C THR A 41 1.09 10.64 11.65
N VAL A 42 0.41 10.77 12.80
CA VAL A 42 -0.29 9.66 13.46
C VAL A 42 -1.74 10.07 13.68
N ALA A 43 -2.67 9.25 13.22
CA ALA A 43 -4.10 9.43 13.41
C ALA A 43 -4.69 8.24 14.16
N HIS A 44 -5.57 8.50 15.12
CA HIS A 44 -6.42 7.48 15.72
C HIS A 44 -7.74 7.41 14.96
N VAL A 45 -8.05 6.25 14.40
CA VAL A 45 -9.27 5.99 13.63
C VAL A 45 -10.16 5.06 14.47
N ASP A 46 -11.31 5.58 14.90
CA ASP A 46 -12.33 4.78 15.58
C ASP A 46 -13.30 4.18 14.55
N LEU A 47 -13.22 2.87 14.36
CA LEU A 47 -14.12 2.15 13.47
C LEU A 47 -15.38 1.78 14.26
N ALA A 48 -16.53 2.29 13.82
CA ALA A 48 -17.80 2.07 14.51
C ALA A 48 -18.26 0.60 14.51
N ARG A 49 -17.93 -0.20 13.48
CA ARG A 49 -18.29 -1.63 13.37
C ARG A 49 -17.27 -2.45 12.55
N PRO A 50 -16.65 -3.52 13.10
CA PRO A 50 -16.64 -3.84 14.53
C PRO A 50 -15.97 -2.71 15.32
N ARG A 51 -16.41 -2.50 16.56
CA ARG A 51 -15.89 -1.40 17.41
C ARG A 51 -14.41 -1.63 17.69
N ARG A 52 -13.53 -0.91 17.00
CA ARG A 52 -12.08 -1.10 17.06
C ARG A 52 -11.36 0.20 16.76
N GLY A 53 -10.43 0.58 17.64
CA GLY A 53 -9.47 1.64 17.37
C GLY A 53 -8.31 1.11 16.52
N GLU A 54 -7.95 1.85 15.49
CA GLU A 54 -6.73 1.65 14.71
C GLU A 54 -5.86 2.91 14.75
N TRP A 55 -4.54 2.72 14.84
CA TRP A 55 -3.59 3.82 14.74
C TRP A 55 -2.98 3.81 13.35
N TRP A 56 -3.14 4.91 12.61
CA TRP A 56 -2.65 5.05 11.25
C TRP A 56 -1.44 5.98 11.27
N GLU A 57 -0.32 5.50 10.76
CA GLU A 57 0.86 6.31 10.48
C GLU A 57 0.92 6.62 8.99
N SER A 58 1.21 7.87 8.65
CA SER A 58 1.49 8.33 7.29
C SER A 58 2.71 9.24 7.29
N TRP A 59 3.25 9.51 6.10
CA TRP A 59 4.44 10.36 5.93
C TRP A 59 4.22 11.37 4.82
N ALA A 60 4.68 12.60 5.02
CA ALA A 60 4.42 13.72 4.12
C ALA A 60 4.87 13.48 2.67
N ASN A 61 5.98 12.77 2.46
CA ASN A 61 6.52 12.53 1.12
C ASN A 61 6.10 11.17 0.53
N LEU A 62 5.26 10.41 1.24
CA LEU A 62 4.74 9.11 0.80
C LEU A 62 3.21 9.13 0.77
N PRO A 63 2.60 9.95 -0.11
CA PRO A 63 1.15 10.05 -0.19
C PRO A 63 0.53 8.69 -0.49
N GLY A 64 -0.57 8.39 0.19
CA GLY A 64 -1.29 7.12 0.03
C GLY A 64 -0.65 5.91 0.71
N PHE A 65 0.60 6.00 1.20
CA PHE A 65 1.25 4.93 1.97
C PHE A 65 0.94 5.07 3.46
N HIS A 66 0.37 4.01 4.04
CA HIS A 66 0.00 4.00 5.45
C HIS A 66 0.50 2.74 6.15
N ARG A 67 0.94 2.91 7.40
CA ARG A 67 1.10 1.81 8.36
C ARG A 67 -0.05 1.84 9.34
N ILE A 68 -0.80 0.74 9.41
CA ILE A 68 -1.89 0.57 10.36
C ILE A 68 -1.40 -0.30 11.52
N ASN A 69 -1.21 0.34 12.66
CA ASN A 69 -0.82 -0.28 13.92
C ASN A 69 -2.06 -0.96 14.55
N GLY A 70 -2.02 -2.29 14.57
CA GLY A 70 -2.95 -3.20 15.23
C GLY A 70 -2.23 -4.50 15.60
N ARG A 71 -2.96 -5.57 15.98
CA ARG A 71 -2.37 -6.83 16.50
C ARG A 71 -1.24 -7.45 15.66
N ALA A 72 -1.21 -7.24 14.34
CA ALA A 72 -0.16 -7.76 13.46
C ALA A 72 0.65 -6.69 12.71
N GLY A 73 0.23 -5.41 12.74
CA GLY A 73 0.76 -4.36 11.88
C GLY A 73 0.56 -4.65 10.38
N ARG A 74 0.06 -3.70 9.60
CA ARG A 74 -0.06 -3.87 8.14
C ARG A 74 0.26 -2.58 7.41
N TYR A 75 0.73 -2.71 6.18
CA TYR A 75 0.98 -1.61 5.27
C TYR A 75 -0.06 -1.64 4.16
N ILE A 76 -0.56 -0.49 3.78
CA ILE A 76 -1.51 -0.34 2.69
C ILE A 76 -1.09 0.81 1.78
N HIS A 77 -1.58 0.79 0.55
CA HIS A 77 -1.46 1.89 -0.39
C HIS A 77 -2.83 2.24 -0.98
N GLU A 78 -3.17 3.52 -1.07
CA GLU A 78 -4.49 3.96 -1.57
C GLU A 78 -4.78 3.49 -3.01
N LEU A 79 -3.75 3.47 -3.85
CA LEU A 79 -3.82 3.00 -5.25
C LEU A 79 -3.96 1.47 -5.39
N LEU A 80 -3.79 0.73 -4.30
CA LEU A 80 -3.95 -0.72 -4.24
C LEU A 80 -5.07 -1.06 -3.23
N PRO A 81 -6.30 -0.57 -3.45
CA PRO A 81 -7.35 -0.68 -2.47
C PRO A 81 -7.75 -2.15 -2.24
N GLY A 82 -7.94 -2.51 -0.98
CA GLY A 82 -8.25 -3.88 -0.57
C GLY A 82 -7.05 -4.80 -0.39
N TRP A 83 -5.83 -4.32 -0.70
CA TRP A 83 -4.59 -5.04 -0.45
C TRP A 83 -3.95 -4.60 0.88
N SER A 84 -3.26 -5.52 1.51
CA SER A 84 -2.53 -5.28 2.76
C SER A 84 -1.27 -6.12 2.75
N TYR A 85 -0.17 -5.47 3.09
CA TYR A 85 1.17 -6.00 2.97
C TYR A 85 1.84 -6.04 4.33
N GLU A 86 2.72 -7.02 4.52
CA GLU A 86 3.70 -7.03 5.58
C GLU A 86 4.90 -6.15 5.24
N ARG A 87 5.71 -5.81 6.25
CA ARG A 87 6.91 -4.98 6.04
C ARG A 87 7.86 -5.58 4.98
N ARG A 88 8.03 -6.90 4.99
CA ARG A 88 8.90 -7.61 4.03
C ARG A 88 8.33 -7.58 2.60
N GLU A 89 7.02 -7.46 2.46
CA GLU A 89 6.30 -7.48 1.19
C GLU A 89 6.27 -6.10 0.52
N ILE A 90 6.66 -5.02 1.22
CA ILE A 90 6.71 -3.69 0.61
C ILE A 90 7.65 -3.69 -0.61
N ARG A 91 8.87 -4.23 -0.43
CA ARG A 91 9.87 -4.30 -1.50
C ARG A 91 9.56 -5.40 -2.51
N ALA A 92 9.06 -6.54 -2.04
CA ALA A 92 8.87 -7.73 -2.87
C ALA A 92 7.56 -7.73 -3.65
N GLU A 93 6.53 -7.01 -3.20
CA GLU A 93 5.18 -7.06 -3.77
C GLU A 93 4.57 -5.68 -3.96
N MET A 94 4.45 -4.84 -2.92
CA MET A 94 3.75 -3.55 -3.05
C MET A 94 4.37 -2.64 -4.11
N ILE A 95 5.69 -2.50 -4.12
CA ILE A 95 6.40 -1.69 -5.12
C ILE A 95 6.18 -2.26 -6.53
N PRO A 96 6.43 -3.57 -6.80
CA PRO A 96 6.08 -4.18 -8.08
C PRO A 96 4.62 -4.02 -8.51
N ASP A 97 3.67 -4.09 -7.57
CA ASP A 97 2.25 -3.89 -7.86
C ASP A 97 1.95 -2.45 -8.31
N LEU A 98 2.59 -1.46 -7.69
CA LEU A 98 2.49 -0.06 -8.10
C LEU A 98 3.12 0.17 -9.48
N GLU A 99 4.22 -0.52 -9.80
CA GLU A 99 4.84 -0.45 -11.13
C GLU A 99 3.97 -1.10 -12.20
N ALA A 100 3.39 -2.26 -11.91
CA ALA A 100 2.43 -2.93 -12.80
C ALA A 100 1.23 -2.02 -13.10
N LEU A 101 0.73 -1.32 -12.08
CA LEU A 101 -0.33 -0.34 -12.23
C LEU A 101 0.10 0.84 -13.10
N ALA A 102 1.32 1.36 -12.90
CA ALA A 102 1.84 2.48 -13.68
C ALA A 102 2.02 2.11 -15.17
N GLU A 103 2.76 1.03 -15.41
CA GLU A 103 3.20 0.63 -16.75
C GLU A 103 2.08 -0.01 -17.57
N ARG A 104 1.32 -0.92 -16.95
CA ARG A 104 0.36 -1.78 -17.66
C ARG A 104 -1.10 -1.49 -17.29
N GLY A 105 -1.36 -0.66 -16.28
CA GLY A 105 -2.71 -0.46 -15.77
C GLY A 105 -3.27 -1.70 -15.06
N GLU A 106 -2.38 -2.58 -14.59
CA GLU A 106 -2.75 -3.84 -13.95
C GLU A 106 -2.77 -3.68 -12.44
N ARG A 107 -3.82 -4.17 -11.79
CA ARG A 107 -3.89 -4.26 -10.32
C ARG A 107 -3.64 -5.69 -9.88
N PRO A 108 -3.07 -5.91 -8.70
CA PRO A 108 -2.87 -7.25 -8.17
C PRO A 108 -4.20 -8.00 -8.05
N THR A 109 -4.19 -9.27 -8.48
CA THR A 109 -5.35 -10.18 -8.45
C THR A 109 -5.17 -11.33 -7.47
N GLU A 110 -3.93 -11.66 -7.11
CA GLU A 110 -3.57 -12.69 -6.13
C GLU A 110 -2.38 -12.23 -5.28
N ALA A 111 -2.30 -12.71 -4.03
CA ALA A 111 -1.15 -12.43 -3.17
C ALA A 111 0.04 -13.27 -3.64
N THR A 112 1.23 -12.66 -3.74
CA THR A 112 2.41 -13.36 -4.25
C THR A 112 3.07 -14.18 -3.15
N SER A 113 3.02 -13.72 -1.89
CA SER A 113 3.40 -14.46 -0.66
C SER A 113 2.39 -15.55 -0.25
N GLY A 114 2.10 -16.46 -1.16
CA GLY A 114 1.30 -17.67 -0.91
C GLY A 114 1.65 -18.83 -1.83
N ARG A 115 2.42 -18.55 -2.89
CA ARG A 115 3.09 -19.55 -3.73
C ARG A 115 4.39 -19.96 -3.05
N ALA A 116 4.28 -20.79 -2.01
CA ALA A 116 5.44 -21.51 -1.53
C ALA A 116 5.98 -22.38 -2.68
N ALA A 117 7.29 -22.24 -2.93
CA ALA A 117 8.10 -23.25 -3.60
C ALA A 117 8.11 -24.54 -2.77
#